data_AF-A0A7C3HTS3-F1
#
_entry.id   AF-A0A7C3HTS3-F1
#
_cell.length_a   1.000
_cell.length_b   1.000
_cell.length_c   1.000
_cell.angle_alpha   90.00
_cell.angle_beta   90.00
_cell.angle_gamma   90.00
#
_symmetry.space_group_name_H-M   'P 1'
#
loop_
_entity.id
_entity.type
_entity.pdbx_description
1 polymer ?
#
loop_
_entity_poly.entity_id
_entity_poly.type
_entity_poly.pdbx_seq_one_letter_code
_entity_poly.pdbx_strand_id
1 'polypeptide(L)'
;MGKKRAYLAAALLLGLLGACGGGSRPAEPEPAPKGTPTDDPVTATIGPEGGRLASADGVLTLEIPPGAVSAPTEFGIQPITNTAGGLGNGYRLTPEGQAFLKPVRLTFGYAEEELEGAQPGGLGLAFQDAKGVWWAHLGTELDEASRTLSVETRHFSDWVRKTFWVFIPKEARLKVGESIGLMVVACVREEYVGPSPDEDELLVPLIQERELCDHSVRTGKWAVNGIPGGNSAHGTVTPLQPSSRATYTAPAQVPSPNPVTVTADLTWEEKGLTKRFTSRITVEDALAQVHVTGSFNRAGYHIAFGIIADVQDRFEADLWLSSEPGGSGSYVSNLQNTASTEANVRLEPGLEQGVCSFQLGGDYEHLTLGSGQFFGATLKDYYFGLGGSGVVPPVTWYVRTDEGCVSNTEPGYSGEGGISFVVDLSRLQKPGDTYTFTDSPFLGWEFRFERR
;
A
#
# COMPACT_ATOMS: atom_id res chain seq x y z
N MET A 1 56.67 12.20 -45.32
CA MET A 1 56.98 10.82 -44.83
C MET A 1 55.84 10.39 -43.93
N GLY A 2 54.88 9.61 -44.42
CA GLY A 2 54.87 8.14 -44.25
C GLY A 2 53.83 7.77 -43.19
N LYS A 3 52.56 7.61 -43.59
CA LYS A 3 51.83 6.31 -43.69
C LYS A 3 51.65 5.56 -42.37
N LYS A 4 50.37 5.26 -42.04
CA LYS A 4 49.75 3.92 -41.82
C LYS A 4 48.53 4.12 -40.89
N ARG A 5 47.35 3.50 -41.06
CA ARG A 5 46.83 2.49 -42.00
C ARG A 5 45.29 2.50 -41.86
N ALA A 6 44.60 2.42 -42.98
CA ALA A 6 43.19 2.03 -43.07
C ALA A 6 43.03 0.53 -42.80
N TYR A 7 41.88 0.10 -42.29
CA TYR A 7 41.35 -1.23 -42.52
C TYR A 7 39.87 -1.17 -42.86
N LEU A 8 39.59 -1.73 -44.05
CA LEU A 8 38.29 -1.97 -44.67
C LEU A 8 37.64 -3.24 -44.10
N ALA A 9 36.33 -3.29 -44.32
CA ALA A 9 35.41 -4.39 -44.04
C ALA A 9 35.85 -5.78 -44.56
N ALA A 10 35.34 -6.83 -43.90
CA ALA A 10 35.14 -8.14 -44.49
C ALA A 10 33.75 -8.66 -44.10
N ALA A 11 32.95 -8.94 -45.11
CA ALA A 11 31.65 -9.60 -45.03
C ALA A 11 31.84 -11.08 -44.63
N LEU A 12 30.86 -11.62 -43.88
CA LEU A 12 30.65 -13.06 -43.76
C LEU A 12 29.17 -13.34 -43.99
N LEU A 13 28.90 -14.07 -45.07
CA LEU A 13 27.61 -14.55 -45.50
C LEU A 13 27.80 -16.05 -45.72
N LEU A 14 27.22 -16.88 -44.84
CA LEU A 14 27.07 -18.33 -45.04
C LEU A 14 25.93 -18.87 -44.16
N GLY A 15 24.75 -18.94 -44.78
CA GLY A 15 23.96 -20.16 -44.97
C GLY A 15 23.52 -21.03 -43.77
N LEU A 16 22.18 -21.12 -43.65
CA LEU A 16 21.37 -22.33 -43.39
C LEU A 16 21.36 -22.92 -41.97
N LEU A 17 20.22 -22.75 -41.29
CA LEU A 17 19.23 -23.83 -41.06
C LEU A 17 18.01 -23.25 -40.33
N GLY A 18 16.82 -23.64 -40.78
CA GLY A 18 15.55 -23.14 -40.26
C GLY A 18 15.38 -23.46 -38.78
N ALA A 19 15.35 -22.43 -37.96
CA ALA A 19 14.68 -22.50 -36.66
C ALA A 19 13.21 -22.11 -36.88
N CYS A 20 12.42 -23.06 -37.38
CA CYS A 20 11.04 -23.14 -36.93
C CYS A 20 11.13 -23.42 -35.43
N GLY A 21 11.17 -22.37 -34.62
CA GLY A 21 10.89 -22.47 -33.20
C GLY A 21 9.44 -22.86 -33.06
N GLY A 22 9.15 -24.17 -33.18
CA GLY A 22 7.89 -24.74 -32.77
C GLY A 22 7.72 -24.36 -31.31
N GLY A 23 6.78 -23.46 -31.03
CA GLY A 23 6.32 -23.23 -29.67
C GLY A 23 5.98 -24.60 -29.10
N SER A 24 6.72 -25.02 -28.07
CA SER A 24 6.45 -26.25 -27.37
C SER A 24 4.97 -26.26 -26.99
N ARG A 25 4.25 -27.26 -27.49
CA ARG A 25 2.90 -27.57 -27.03
C ARG A 25 2.96 -27.63 -25.49
N PRO A 26 2.00 -27.06 -24.77
CA PRO A 26 1.97 -27.17 -23.31
C PRO A 26 2.03 -28.65 -22.94
N ALA A 27 2.55 -28.94 -21.75
CA ALA A 27 2.35 -30.23 -21.12
C ALA A 27 0.88 -30.63 -21.27
N GLU A 28 0.65 -31.83 -21.80
CA GLU A 28 -0.68 -32.42 -21.86
C GLU A 28 -1.26 -32.40 -20.44
N PRO A 29 -2.53 -32.01 -20.23
CA PRO A 29 -3.04 -31.86 -18.88
C PRO A 29 -2.96 -33.18 -18.13
N GLU A 30 -2.23 -33.17 -17.01
CA GLU A 30 -1.94 -34.39 -16.27
C GLU A 30 -3.13 -34.79 -15.38
N PRO A 31 -3.55 -36.07 -15.40
CA PRO A 31 -4.55 -36.58 -14.47
C PRO A 31 -4.17 -36.36 -13.01
N ALA A 32 -5.12 -35.89 -12.21
CA ALA A 32 -5.00 -35.80 -10.75
C ALA A 32 -5.76 -36.96 -10.06
N PRO A 33 -5.38 -37.35 -8.84
CA PRO A 33 -6.23 -38.20 -8.01
C PRO A 33 -7.60 -37.56 -7.78
N LYS A 34 -8.64 -38.41 -7.73
CA LYS A 34 -9.99 -38.04 -7.28
C LYS A 34 -9.96 -37.61 -5.81
N GLY A 35 -10.85 -36.72 -5.41
CA GLY A 35 -10.96 -36.32 -4.00
C GLY A 35 -11.45 -37.47 -3.11
N THR A 36 -11.00 -37.49 -1.87
CA THR A 36 -11.42 -38.44 -0.83
C THR A 36 -12.58 -37.84 -0.03
N PRO A 37 -13.65 -38.60 0.26
CA PRO A 37 -14.73 -38.11 1.12
C PRO A 37 -14.24 -37.53 2.44
N THR A 38 -14.77 -36.37 2.82
CA THR A 38 -14.52 -35.75 4.13
C THR A 38 -15.71 -35.91 5.07
N ASP A 39 -16.92 -36.04 4.52
CA ASP A 39 -18.17 -36.20 5.26
C ASP A 39 -19.14 -37.15 4.54
N ASP A 40 -20.22 -37.53 5.24
CA ASP A 40 -21.30 -38.32 4.69
C ASP A 40 -22.06 -37.56 3.59
N PRO A 41 -22.55 -38.25 2.53
CA PRO A 41 -23.31 -37.62 1.47
C PRO A 41 -24.71 -37.21 1.96
N VAL A 42 -25.20 -36.07 1.48
CA VAL A 42 -26.64 -35.74 1.54
C VAL A 42 -27.29 -36.27 0.28
N THR A 43 -28.35 -37.07 0.42
CA THR A 43 -29.07 -37.66 -0.71
C THR A 43 -30.55 -37.29 -0.75
N ALA A 44 -31.12 -37.25 -1.95
CA ALA A 44 -32.56 -37.08 -2.19
C ALA A 44 -32.99 -37.74 -3.50
N THR A 45 -34.16 -38.38 -3.50
CA THR A 45 -34.80 -38.82 -4.74
C THR A 45 -35.61 -37.67 -5.34
N ILE A 46 -35.26 -37.26 -6.57
CA ILE A 46 -35.95 -36.18 -7.29
C ILE A 46 -36.46 -36.73 -8.62
N GLY A 47 -37.74 -36.49 -8.92
CA GLY A 47 -38.40 -36.94 -10.14
C GLY A 47 -38.43 -35.89 -11.26
N PRO A 48 -39.19 -36.17 -12.34
CA PRO A 48 -39.34 -35.27 -13.48
C PRO A 48 -39.91 -33.89 -13.14
N GLU A 49 -40.56 -33.73 -12.01
CA GLU A 49 -41.04 -32.46 -11.47
C GLU A 49 -39.90 -31.48 -11.11
N GLY A 50 -38.67 -31.97 -10.98
CA GLY A 50 -37.52 -31.17 -10.58
C GLY A 50 -37.44 -30.98 -9.06
N GLY A 51 -36.38 -30.34 -8.60
CA GLY A 51 -36.13 -30.20 -7.17
C GLY A 51 -34.82 -29.52 -6.85
N ARG A 52 -34.51 -29.47 -5.55
CA ARG A 52 -33.29 -28.86 -5.02
C ARG A 52 -32.67 -29.77 -3.98
N LEU A 53 -31.35 -29.84 -3.97
CA LEU A 53 -30.54 -30.53 -2.98
C LEU A 53 -29.41 -29.61 -2.53
N ALA A 54 -29.15 -29.55 -1.22
CA ALA A 54 -28.04 -28.77 -0.68
C ALA A 54 -27.07 -29.70 0.05
N SER A 55 -25.78 -29.36 0.03
CA SER A 55 -24.77 -30.02 0.85
C SER A 55 -25.05 -29.76 2.35
N ALA A 56 -24.54 -30.64 3.21
CA ALA A 56 -24.76 -30.56 4.66
C ALA A 56 -24.22 -29.25 5.27
N ASP A 57 -23.15 -28.70 4.70
CA ASP A 57 -22.53 -27.43 5.08
C ASP A 57 -23.22 -26.20 4.46
N GLY A 58 -24.24 -26.40 3.60
CA GLY A 58 -24.97 -25.32 2.92
C GLY A 58 -24.19 -24.60 1.82
N VAL A 59 -22.98 -25.07 1.50
CA VAL A 59 -22.06 -24.40 0.57
C VAL A 59 -22.43 -24.64 -0.89
N LEU A 60 -22.84 -25.86 -1.25
CA LEU A 60 -23.27 -26.23 -2.59
C LEU A 60 -24.77 -26.47 -2.62
N THR A 61 -25.45 -25.82 -3.56
CA THR A 61 -26.81 -26.12 -3.96
C THR A 61 -26.82 -26.70 -5.38
N LEU A 62 -27.53 -27.81 -5.55
CA LEU A 62 -27.93 -28.38 -6.83
C LEU A 62 -29.41 -28.07 -7.09
N GLU A 63 -29.72 -27.47 -8.22
CA GLU A 63 -31.08 -27.24 -8.70
C GLU A 63 -31.33 -28.03 -10.00
N ILE A 64 -32.32 -28.91 -9.95
CA ILE A 64 -32.71 -29.77 -11.07
C ILE A 64 -34.02 -29.22 -11.63
N PRO A 65 -34.04 -28.65 -12.85
CA PRO A 65 -35.26 -28.09 -13.40
C PRO A 65 -36.26 -29.19 -13.82
N PRO A 66 -37.56 -28.86 -13.91
CA PRO A 66 -38.56 -29.79 -14.40
C PRO A 66 -38.22 -30.36 -15.78
N GLY A 67 -38.25 -31.68 -15.90
CA GLY A 67 -37.93 -32.42 -17.12
C GLY A 67 -36.43 -32.62 -17.38
N ALA A 68 -35.54 -32.32 -16.43
CA ALA A 68 -34.12 -32.69 -16.53
C ALA A 68 -33.89 -34.21 -16.44
N VAL A 69 -34.76 -34.92 -15.72
CA VAL A 69 -34.81 -36.38 -15.63
C VAL A 69 -36.17 -36.92 -16.04
N SER A 70 -36.21 -38.17 -16.52
CA SER A 70 -37.42 -38.85 -17.00
C SER A 70 -38.09 -39.77 -15.97
N ALA A 71 -37.41 -40.07 -14.86
CA ALA A 71 -37.89 -40.90 -13.77
C ALA A 71 -37.29 -40.42 -12.43
N PRO A 72 -37.85 -40.86 -11.28
CA PRO A 72 -37.24 -40.63 -9.97
C PRO A 72 -35.79 -41.13 -9.92
N THR A 73 -34.86 -40.23 -9.63
CA THR A 73 -33.42 -40.51 -9.56
C THR A 73 -32.90 -40.11 -8.18
N GLU A 74 -32.10 -40.98 -7.55
CA GLU A 74 -31.39 -40.63 -6.33
C GLU A 74 -30.18 -39.76 -6.67
N PHE A 75 -30.15 -38.57 -6.09
CA PHE A 75 -29.07 -37.60 -6.21
C PHE A 75 -28.31 -37.51 -4.90
N GLY A 76 -26.99 -37.29 -4.98
CA GLY A 76 -26.15 -37.14 -3.81
C GLY A 76 -25.09 -36.06 -3.96
N ILE A 77 -24.85 -35.32 -2.88
CA ILE A 77 -23.75 -34.36 -2.75
C ILE A 77 -22.85 -34.82 -1.62
N GLN A 78 -21.59 -35.15 -1.93
CA GLN A 78 -20.60 -35.57 -0.95
C GLN A 78 -19.42 -34.60 -0.88
N PRO A 79 -19.14 -33.97 0.28
CA PRO A 79 -17.90 -33.23 0.49
C PRO A 79 -16.67 -34.13 0.32
N ILE A 80 -15.67 -33.64 -0.40
CA ILE A 80 -14.41 -34.34 -0.70
C ILE A 80 -13.22 -33.40 -0.51
N THR A 81 -12.03 -33.97 -0.37
CA THR A 81 -10.78 -33.21 -0.42
C THR A 81 -10.61 -32.55 -1.79
N ASN A 82 -10.06 -31.33 -1.79
CA ASN A 82 -9.85 -30.54 -3.00
C ASN A 82 -8.47 -30.86 -3.61
N THR A 83 -8.43 -31.74 -4.62
CA THR A 83 -7.18 -32.13 -5.29
C THR A 83 -6.78 -31.18 -6.42
N ALA A 84 -7.63 -30.21 -6.78
CA ALA A 84 -7.32 -29.20 -7.78
C ALA A 84 -6.48 -28.05 -7.24
N GLY A 85 -6.27 -27.96 -5.92
CA GLY A 85 -5.65 -26.80 -5.27
C GLY A 85 -6.54 -25.55 -5.38
N GLY A 86 -7.83 -25.71 -5.12
CA GLY A 86 -8.84 -24.66 -5.10
C GLY A 86 -9.19 -24.19 -3.67
N LEU A 87 -10.27 -23.44 -3.54
CA LEU A 87 -10.77 -22.91 -2.27
C LEU A 87 -11.66 -23.93 -1.57
N GLY A 88 -11.43 -24.15 -0.27
CA GLY A 88 -12.24 -25.04 0.55
C GLY A 88 -12.32 -26.48 0.04
N ASN A 89 -13.37 -27.17 0.46
CA ASN A 89 -13.65 -28.55 0.04
C ASN A 89 -14.10 -28.63 -1.43
N GLY A 90 -13.86 -29.78 -2.05
CA GLY A 90 -14.55 -30.16 -3.29
C GLY A 90 -15.86 -30.88 -2.97
N TYR A 91 -16.68 -31.11 -4.00
CA TYR A 91 -17.93 -31.86 -3.87
C TYR A 91 -18.06 -32.87 -4.99
N ARG A 92 -18.33 -34.13 -4.64
CA ARG A 92 -18.70 -35.18 -5.58
C ARG A 92 -20.20 -35.23 -5.74
N LEU A 93 -20.66 -35.08 -6.98
CA LEU A 93 -22.06 -35.19 -7.35
C LEU A 93 -22.35 -36.58 -7.88
N THR A 94 -23.47 -37.16 -7.47
CA THR A 94 -23.93 -38.49 -7.92
C THR A 94 -25.37 -38.42 -8.42
N PRO A 95 -25.75 -39.22 -9.42
CA PRO A 95 -24.95 -40.27 -10.07
C PRO A 95 -24.00 -39.74 -11.15
N GLU A 96 -22.75 -40.22 -11.18
CA GLU A 96 -21.82 -39.94 -12.30
C GLU A 96 -22.27 -40.67 -13.57
N GLY A 97 -21.97 -40.09 -14.74
CA GLY A 97 -22.27 -40.71 -16.05
C GLY A 97 -23.72 -40.59 -16.53
N GLN A 98 -24.62 -40.01 -15.72
CA GLN A 98 -25.96 -39.64 -16.16
C GLN A 98 -25.91 -38.35 -17.00
N ALA A 99 -26.45 -38.40 -18.22
CA ALA A 99 -26.68 -37.21 -19.03
C ALA A 99 -28.08 -36.64 -18.73
N PHE A 100 -28.15 -35.33 -18.46
CA PHE A 100 -29.43 -34.65 -18.22
C PHE A 100 -30.09 -34.16 -19.50
N LEU A 101 -31.42 -34.32 -19.60
CA LEU A 101 -32.22 -33.84 -20.73
C LEU A 101 -32.24 -32.31 -20.82
N LYS A 102 -32.12 -31.65 -19.67
CA LYS A 102 -31.94 -30.20 -19.52
C LYS A 102 -30.76 -29.94 -18.57
N PRO A 103 -30.01 -28.84 -18.73
CA PRO A 103 -28.92 -28.52 -17.81
C PRO A 103 -29.46 -28.37 -16.38
N VAL A 104 -28.69 -28.84 -15.41
CA VAL A 104 -28.91 -28.59 -13.99
C VAL A 104 -28.03 -27.44 -13.53
N ARG A 105 -28.45 -26.69 -12.51
CA ARG A 105 -27.69 -25.54 -12.01
C ARG A 105 -26.96 -25.92 -10.73
N LEU A 106 -25.67 -25.65 -10.70
CA LEU A 106 -24.84 -25.72 -9.49
C LEU A 106 -24.57 -24.32 -9.00
N THR A 107 -24.80 -24.08 -7.71
CA THR A 107 -24.52 -22.80 -7.06
C THR A 107 -23.67 -23.02 -5.82
N PHE A 108 -22.47 -22.44 -5.82
CA PHE A 108 -21.53 -22.49 -4.72
C PHE A 108 -21.49 -21.14 -4.01
N GLY A 109 -21.77 -21.13 -2.71
CA GLY A 109 -21.42 -19.98 -1.86
C GLY A 109 -19.91 -19.85 -1.68
N TYR A 110 -19.41 -18.64 -1.42
CA TYR A 110 -18.04 -18.41 -0.98
C TYR A 110 -17.99 -17.41 0.18
N ALA A 111 -16.99 -17.54 1.04
CA ALA A 111 -16.69 -16.56 2.08
C ALA A 111 -15.49 -15.70 1.65
N GLU A 112 -15.44 -14.44 2.05
CA GLU A 112 -14.31 -13.55 1.70
C GLU A 112 -13.02 -13.99 2.38
N GLU A 113 -13.14 -14.61 3.55
CA GLU A 113 -12.05 -15.15 4.35
C GLU A 113 -11.36 -16.34 3.67
N GLU A 114 -12.07 -17.06 2.80
CA GLU A 114 -11.54 -18.19 2.04
C GLU A 114 -10.65 -17.76 0.87
N LEU A 115 -10.69 -16.48 0.45
CA LEU A 115 -10.07 -16.08 -0.81
C LEU A 115 -8.54 -16.11 -0.81
N GLU A 116 -7.87 -16.33 0.33
CA GLU A 116 -6.40 -16.38 0.45
C GLU A 116 -5.67 -15.23 -0.27
N GLY A 117 -6.25 -14.03 -0.21
CA GLY A 117 -5.71 -12.85 -0.90
C GLY A 117 -6.15 -12.68 -2.35
N ALA A 118 -6.90 -13.61 -2.95
CA ALA A 118 -7.60 -13.42 -4.22
C ALA A 118 -8.78 -12.44 -4.11
N GLN A 119 -9.43 -12.14 -5.22
CA GLN A 119 -10.65 -11.35 -5.30
C GLN A 119 -11.79 -12.15 -5.92
N PRO A 120 -13.06 -11.85 -5.58
CA PRO A 120 -14.21 -12.56 -6.13
C PRO A 120 -14.23 -12.63 -7.66
N GLY A 121 -13.90 -11.53 -8.33
CA GLY A 121 -13.85 -11.44 -9.80
C GLY A 121 -12.91 -12.45 -10.47
N GLY A 122 -11.93 -12.96 -9.72
CA GLY A 122 -10.98 -13.99 -10.17
C GLY A 122 -11.45 -15.43 -9.96
N LEU A 123 -12.56 -15.65 -9.26
CA LEU A 123 -13.07 -16.97 -8.96
C LEU A 123 -13.81 -17.61 -10.14
N GLY A 124 -13.75 -18.94 -10.18
CA GLY A 124 -14.60 -19.76 -11.02
C GLY A 124 -14.74 -21.17 -10.46
N LEU A 125 -15.53 -21.98 -11.17
CA LEU A 125 -15.74 -23.39 -10.88
C LEU A 125 -14.89 -24.25 -11.81
N ALA A 126 -14.39 -25.36 -11.28
CA ALA A 126 -13.72 -26.39 -12.06
C ALA A 126 -14.30 -27.76 -11.73
N PHE A 127 -14.23 -28.68 -12.68
CA PHE A 127 -14.66 -30.06 -12.50
C PHE A 127 -13.60 -31.05 -12.95
N GLN A 128 -13.65 -32.28 -12.44
CA GLN A 128 -12.74 -33.36 -12.85
C GLN A 128 -13.45 -34.36 -13.76
N ASP A 129 -12.92 -34.57 -14.96
CA ASP A 129 -13.48 -35.55 -15.90
C ASP A 129 -13.16 -37.02 -15.50
N ALA A 130 -13.72 -37.97 -16.25
CA ALA A 130 -13.51 -39.40 -16.02
C ALA A 130 -12.06 -39.87 -16.24
N LYS A 131 -11.22 -39.07 -16.92
CA LYS A 131 -9.79 -39.34 -17.10
C LYS A 131 -8.95 -38.77 -15.96
N GLY A 132 -9.57 -38.08 -15.00
CA GLY A 132 -8.89 -37.43 -13.88
C GLY A 132 -8.37 -36.03 -14.22
N VAL A 133 -8.68 -35.48 -15.39
CA VAL A 133 -8.25 -34.13 -15.78
C VAL A 133 -9.21 -33.11 -15.21
N TRP A 134 -8.65 -32.06 -14.58
CA TRP A 134 -9.44 -30.94 -14.12
C TRP A 134 -9.68 -29.93 -15.25
N TRP A 135 -10.89 -29.41 -15.35
CA TRP A 135 -11.32 -28.43 -16.35
C TRP A 135 -11.88 -27.20 -15.65
N ALA A 136 -11.32 -26.03 -15.96
CA ALA A 136 -11.86 -24.73 -15.57
C ALA A 136 -13.09 -24.40 -16.43
N HIS A 137 -14.18 -24.02 -15.77
CA HIS A 137 -15.39 -23.55 -16.42
C HIS A 137 -15.38 -22.03 -16.52
N LEU A 138 -14.82 -21.48 -17.61
CA LEU A 138 -14.60 -20.04 -17.76
C LEU A 138 -15.89 -19.23 -17.88
N GLY A 139 -17.00 -19.89 -18.19
CA GLY A 139 -18.36 -19.33 -18.17
C GLY A 139 -19.00 -19.24 -16.78
N THR A 140 -18.26 -19.49 -15.68
CA THR A 140 -18.82 -19.38 -14.33
C THR A 140 -19.38 -17.97 -14.07
N GLU A 141 -20.66 -17.92 -13.71
CA GLU A 141 -21.36 -16.71 -13.30
C GLU A 141 -20.97 -16.35 -11.86
N LEU A 142 -20.64 -15.09 -11.60
CA LEU A 142 -20.35 -14.57 -10.27
C LEU A 142 -21.45 -13.57 -9.89
N ASP A 143 -22.06 -13.78 -8.73
CA ASP A 143 -22.91 -12.80 -8.07
C ASP A 143 -22.25 -12.38 -6.75
N GLU A 144 -21.64 -11.21 -6.76
CA GLU A 144 -20.95 -10.65 -5.58
C GLU A 144 -21.92 -10.23 -4.47
N ALA A 145 -23.18 -9.93 -4.79
CA ALA A 145 -24.17 -9.50 -3.81
C ALA A 145 -24.68 -10.68 -2.98
N SER A 146 -24.92 -11.83 -3.63
CA SER A 146 -25.26 -13.07 -2.93
C SER A 146 -24.04 -13.90 -2.52
N ARG A 147 -22.83 -13.50 -2.95
CA ARG A 147 -21.56 -14.23 -2.78
C ARG A 147 -21.63 -15.67 -3.31
N THR A 148 -22.09 -15.80 -4.56
CA THR A 148 -22.25 -17.10 -5.20
C THR A 148 -21.54 -17.21 -6.55
N LEU A 149 -21.14 -18.43 -6.87
CA LEU A 149 -20.64 -18.86 -8.19
C LEU A 149 -21.63 -19.87 -8.76
N SER A 150 -22.05 -19.69 -10.02
CA SER A 150 -22.99 -20.62 -10.66
C SER A 150 -22.55 -21.08 -12.04
N VAL A 151 -22.90 -22.33 -12.37
CA VAL A 151 -22.78 -22.93 -13.70
C VAL A 151 -24.01 -23.77 -14.01
N GLU A 152 -24.32 -23.90 -15.30
CA GLU A 152 -25.21 -24.93 -15.80
C GLU A 152 -24.40 -26.09 -16.34
N THR A 153 -24.81 -27.32 -16.05
CA THR A 153 -24.09 -28.51 -16.50
C THR A 153 -25.04 -29.65 -16.82
N ARG A 154 -24.61 -30.56 -17.71
CA ARG A 154 -25.36 -31.77 -18.09
C ARG A 154 -24.77 -33.06 -17.55
N HIS A 155 -23.73 -32.96 -16.73
CA HIS A 155 -23.01 -34.12 -16.19
C HIS A 155 -22.67 -33.91 -14.71
N PHE A 156 -22.43 -35.02 -14.01
CA PHE A 156 -21.92 -35.01 -12.65
C PHE A 156 -20.55 -35.64 -12.55
N SER A 157 -19.79 -35.12 -11.60
CA SER A 157 -18.37 -35.36 -11.39
C SER A 157 -17.93 -34.73 -10.05
N ASP A 158 -16.63 -34.56 -9.85
CA ASP A 158 -16.06 -33.80 -8.73
C ASP A 158 -15.98 -32.33 -9.13
N TRP A 159 -16.44 -31.42 -8.28
CA TRP A 159 -16.46 -29.97 -8.51
C TRP A 159 -15.77 -29.19 -7.39
N VAL A 160 -15.09 -28.11 -7.75
CA VAL A 160 -14.35 -27.24 -6.82
C VAL A 160 -14.49 -25.78 -7.18
N ARG A 161 -14.37 -24.90 -6.19
CA ARG A 161 -14.09 -23.47 -6.41
C ARG A 161 -12.59 -23.26 -6.60
N LYS A 162 -12.17 -22.40 -7.52
CA LYS A 162 -10.76 -22.05 -7.72
C LYS A 162 -10.60 -20.63 -8.27
N THR A 163 -9.47 -19.99 -7.98
CA THR A 163 -9.07 -18.72 -8.57
C THR A 163 -8.40 -18.94 -9.92
N PHE A 164 -8.95 -18.36 -10.99
CA PHE A 164 -8.39 -18.41 -12.34
C PHE A 164 -7.73 -17.10 -12.76
N TRP A 165 -8.12 -15.96 -12.19
CA TRP A 165 -7.50 -14.66 -12.50
C TRP A 165 -7.04 -13.94 -11.25
N VAL A 166 -5.94 -13.19 -11.36
CA VAL A 166 -5.37 -12.41 -10.27
C VAL A 166 -5.04 -11.00 -10.76
N PHE A 167 -5.50 -9.98 -10.04
CA PHE A 167 -5.12 -8.59 -10.27
C PHE A 167 -3.84 -8.29 -9.46
N ILE A 168 -2.76 -7.96 -10.17
CA ILE A 168 -1.46 -7.66 -9.58
C ILE A 168 -1.10 -6.17 -9.77
N PRO A 169 -0.73 -5.47 -8.68
CA PRO A 169 -0.95 -5.87 -7.29
C PRO A 169 -2.43 -5.71 -6.90
N LYS A 170 -2.91 -6.55 -5.97
CA LYS A 170 -4.24 -6.38 -5.37
C LYS A 170 -4.30 -5.12 -4.51
N GLU A 171 -3.23 -4.84 -3.78
CA GLU A 171 -3.08 -3.64 -2.96
C GLU A 171 -1.68 -3.04 -3.15
N ALA A 172 -1.59 -1.72 -3.16
CA ALA A 172 -0.31 -1.01 -3.25
C ALA A 172 -0.32 0.27 -2.41
N ARG A 173 0.88 0.78 -2.11
CA ARG A 173 1.09 2.11 -1.52
C ARG A 173 2.01 2.91 -2.43
N LEU A 174 1.67 4.16 -2.70
CA LEU A 174 2.42 5.07 -3.57
C LEU A 174 2.53 6.44 -2.93
N LYS A 175 3.62 7.15 -3.22
CA LYS A 175 3.68 8.60 -2.95
C LYS A 175 2.85 9.37 -3.99
N VAL A 176 2.42 10.58 -3.63
CA VAL A 176 1.82 11.52 -4.59
C VAL A 176 2.69 11.64 -5.85
N GLY A 177 2.05 11.59 -7.02
CA GLY A 177 2.70 11.64 -8.34
C GLY A 177 3.45 10.38 -8.80
N GLU A 178 3.61 9.34 -7.97
CA GLU A 178 4.26 8.09 -8.40
C GLU A 178 3.35 7.25 -9.31
N SER A 179 3.95 6.35 -10.10
CA SER A 179 3.23 5.44 -10.97
C SER A 179 3.53 3.98 -10.64
N ILE A 180 2.57 3.09 -10.90
CA ILE A 180 2.73 1.65 -10.78
C ILE A 180 2.13 0.93 -11.99
N GLY A 181 2.77 -0.18 -12.39
CA GLY A 181 2.22 -1.10 -13.38
C GLY A 181 1.13 -1.98 -12.76
N LEU A 182 0.03 -2.13 -13.49
CA LEU A 182 -1.14 -2.92 -13.16
C LEU A 182 -1.34 -4.00 -14.21
N MET A 183 -1.72 -5.20 -13.79
CA MET A 183 -1.99 -6.30 -14.72
C MET A 183 -2.97 -7.31 -14.14
N VAL A 184 -3.87 -7.82 -14.98
CA VAL A 184 -4.66 -9.03 -14.67
C VAL A 184 -4.01 -10.23 -15.35
N VAL A 185 -3.56 -11.18 -14.55
CA VAL A 185 -3.02 -12.46 -15.04
C VAL A 185 -4.08 -13.54 -15.00
N ALA A 186 -4.10 -14.40 -16.00
CA ALA A 186 -4.89 -15.63 -16.04
C ALA A 186 -3.97 -16.80 -15.68
N CYS A 187 -4.34 -17.56 -14.66
CA CYS A 187 -3.71 -18.82 -14.24
C CYS A 187 -4.37 -20.03 -14.92
N VAL A 188 -4.90 -19.79 -16.12
CA VAL A 188 -5.47 -20.74 -17.06
C VAL A 188 -5.06 -20.27 -18.45
N ARG A 189 -4.89 -21.19 -19.39
CA ARG A 189 -4.53 -20.84 -20.77
C ARG A 189 -5.78 -20.60 -21.61
N GLU A 190 -6.28 -19.37 -21.52
CA GLU A 190 -7.49 -18.90 -22.22
C GLU A 190 -7.43 -19.15 -23.75
N GLU A 191 -6.24 -19.14 -24.34
CA GLU A 191 -6.00 -19.44 -25.76
C GLU A 191 -6.24 -20.90 -26.16
N TYR A 192 -6.40 -21.81 -25.20
CA TYR A 192 -6.72 -23.22 -25.45
C TYR A 192 -8.15 -23.59 -25.05
N VAL A 193 -9.07 -22.63 -25.02
CA VAL A 193 -10.49 -22.99 -25.04
C VAL A 193 -10.74 -23.81 -26.32
N GLY A 194 -10.92 -25.10 -26.11
CA GLY A 194 -11.19 -26.07 -27.16
C GLY A 194 -12.69 -26.31 -27.31
N PRO A 195 -13.09 -27.07 -28.34
CA PRO A 195 -14.47 -27.53 -28.45
C PRO A 195 -14.76 -28.47 -27.27
N SER A 196 -15.58 -28.00 -26.33
CA SER A 196 -16.27 -28.90 -25.41
C SER A 196 -17.22 -29.79 -26.24
N PRO A 197 -17.52 -31.04 -25.83
CA PRO A 197 -18.56 -31.86 -26.45
C PRO A 197 -19.91 -31.13 -26.55
N ASP A 198 -20.15 -30.17 -25.65
CA ASP A 198 -21.22 -29.19 -25.70
C ASP A 198 -20.61 -27.85 -26.16
N GLU A 199 -20.89 -27.42 -27.40
CA GLU A 199 -20.27 -26.22 -28.03
C GLU A 199 -20.48 -24.90 -27.24
N ASP A 200 -21.37 -24.92 -26.25
CA ASP A 200 -21.71 -23.81 -25.35
C ASP A 200 -20.84 -23.75 -24.07
N GLU A 201 -20.12 -24.82 -23.71
CA GLU A 201 -19.29 -24.85 -22.49
C GLU A 201 -17.86 -24.33 -22.76
N LEU A 202 -17.47 -23.27 -22.05
CA LEU A 202 -16.15 -22.64 -22.18
C LEU A 202 -15.14 -23.29 -21.23
N LEU A 203 -14.54 -24.39 -21.68
CA LEU A 203 -13.66 -25.23 -20.87
C LEU A 203 -12.18 -25.10 -21.24
N VAL A 204 -11.32 -25.02 -20.23
CA VAL A 204 -9.85 -25.08 -20.36
C VAL A 204 -9.32 -26.10 -19.35
N PRO A 205 -8.42 -27.01 -19.75
CA PRO A 205 -7.85 -27.91 -18.77
C PRO A 205 -6.96 -27.14 -17.79
N LEU A 206 -7.08 -27.44 -16.50
CA LEU A 206 -6.22 -26.89 -15.47
C LEU A 206 -4.83 -27.54 -15.59
N ILE A 207 -3.82 -26.69 -15.74
CA ILE A 207 -2.42 -27.10 -15.68
C ILE A 207 -1.98 -26.93 -14.23
N GLN A 208 -1.51 -28.01 -13.59
CA GLN A 208 -1.19 -27.99 -12.15
C GLN A 208 0.06 -27.15 -11.83
N GLU A 209 0.89 -26.86 -12.82
CA GLU A 209 2.08 -26.01 -12.66
C GLU A 209 1.68 -24.54 -12.55
N ARG A 210 1.77 -24.00 -11.33
CA ARG A 210 1.53 -22.58 -10.98
C ARG A 210 2.44 -21.60 -11.76
N GLU A 211 3.47 -22.10 -12.44
CA GLU A 211 4.43 -21.31 -13.24
C GLU A 211 3.86 -20.80 -14.58
N LEU A 212 2.61 -21.14 -14.93
CA LEU A 212 2.01 -20.79 -16.22
C LEU A 212 0.90 -19.73 -16.14
N CYS A 213 0.87 -18.89 -15.10
CA CYS A 213 0.03 -17.69 -15.15
C CYS A 213 0.62 -16.70 -16.18
N ASP A 214 -0.17 -16.31 -17.16
CA ASP A 214 0.21 -15.32 -18.18
C ASP A 214 -0.76 -14.14 -18.18
N HIS A 215 -0.48 -13.10 -18.95
CA HIS A 215 -1.41 -12.01 -19.19
C HIS A 215 -2.73 -12.55 -19.73
N SER A 216 -3.85 -12.08 -19.19
CA SER A 216 -5.16 -12.48 -19.73
C SER A 216 -5.31 -11.97 -21.16
N VAL A 217 -5.93 -12.78 -22.03
CA VAL A 217 -6.28 -12.39 -23.42
C VAL A 217 -7.39 -11.34 -23.44
N ARG A 218 -8.05 -11.12 -22.30
CA ARG A 218 -9.10 -10.13 -22.11
C ARG A 218 -8.52 -8.73 -22.17
N THR A 219 -9.24 -7.85 -22.85
CA THR A 219 -8.90 -6.42 -22.91
C THR A 219 -10.09 -5.62 -22.40
N GLY A 220 -9.90 -4.36 -22.02
CA GLY A 220 -11.04 -3.66 -21.47
C GLY A 220 -10.83 -2.26 -20.97
N LYS A 221 -11.83 -1.82 -20.20
CA LYS A 221 -11.96 -0.46 -19.70
C LYS A 221 -11.41 -0.36 -18.29
N TRP A 222 -10.73 0.74 -18.03
CA TRP A 222 -10.09 1.01 -16.76
C TRP A 222 -10.67 2.29 -16.15
N ALA A 223 -10.87 2.27 -14.84
CA ALA A 223 -11.42 3.39 -14.09
C ALA A 223 -10.73 3.54 -12.73
N VAL A 224 -10.71 4.76 -12.19
CA VAL A 224 -10.28 5.05 -10.82
C VAL A 224 -11.48 5.61 -10.06
N ASN A 225 -11.84 4.98 -8.94
CA ASN A 225 -13.05 5.30 -8.16
C ASN A 225 -14.32 5.40 -9.05
N GLY A 226 -14.44 4.52 -10.04
CA GLY A 226 -15.56 4.49 -11.00
C GLY A 226 -15.48 5.51 -12.13
N ILE A 227 -14.46 6.38 -12.17
CA ILE A 227 -14.26 7.38 -13.23
C ILE A 227 -13.39 6.78 -14.34
N PRO A 228 -13.88 6.63 -15.58
CA PRO A 228 -13.09 6.10 -16.70
C PRO A 228 -11.79 6.88 -16.90
N GLY A 229 -10.65 6.18 -16.91
CA GLY A 229 -9.31 6.79 -17.00
C GLY A 229 -8.85 7.57 -15.77
N GLY A 230 -9.72 7.80 -14.79
CA GLY A 230 -9.44 8.61 -13.59
C GLY A 230 -9.42 10.12 -13.85
N ASN A 231 -8.89 10.89 -12.90
CA ASN A 231 -8.78 12.35 -12.98
C ASN A 231 -7.64 12.87 -12.08
N SER A 232 -7.41 14.19 -12.04
CA SER A 232 -6.36 14.80 -11.22
C SER A 232 -6.59 14.69 -9.71
N ALA A 233 -7.82 14.41 -9.25
CA ALA A 233 -8.15 14.31 -7.83
C ALA A 233 -7.89 12.91 -7.25
N HIS A 234 -8.03 11.86 -8.05
CA HIS A 234 -7.86 10.47 -7.61
C HIS A 234 -6.70 9.73 -8.30
N GLY A 235 -6.03 10.39 -9.26
CA GLY A 235 -5.04 9.79 -10.13
C GLY A 235 -5.65 9.26 -11.43
N THR A 236 -4.79 8.92 -12.37
CA THR A 236 -5.18 8.47 -13.71
C THR A 236 -4.72 7.04 -13.96
N VAL A 237 -5.46 6.30 -14.80
CA VAL A 237 -5.10 4.95 -15.23
C VAL A 237 -5.07 4.89 -16.75
N THR A 238 -3.93 4.49 -17.29
CA THR A 238 -3.65 4.45 -18.74
C THR A 238 -3.43 3.02 -19.20
N PRO A 239 -4.33 2.44 -20.00
CA PRO A 239 -4.18 1.09 -20.52
C PRO A 239 -3.01 0.96 -21.51
N LEU A 240 -2.25 -0.14 -21.44
CA LEU A 240 -1.24 -0.52 -22.44
C LEU A 240 -1.92 -1.31 -23.56
N GLN A 241 -2.69 -0.64 -24.42
CA GLN A 241 -3.58 -1.32 -25.37
C GLN A 241 -2.85 -2.00 -26.54
N PRO A 242 -3.41 -3.13 -27.06
CA PRO A 242 -4.49 -3.93 -26.49
C PRO A 242 -3.95 -4.98 -25.51
N SER A 243 -4.17 -4.82 -24.19
CA SER A 243 -3.77 -5.82 -23.19
C SER A 243 -4.59 -5.74 -21.90
N SER A 244 -4.40 -6.72 -21.03
CA SER A 244 -4.84 -6.77 -19.62
C SER A 244 -3.94 -5.96 -18.68
N ARG A 245 -3.15 -5.01 -19.21
CA ARG A 245 -2.19 -4.18 -18.47
C ARG A 245 -2.54 -2.70 -18.54
N ALA A 246 -2.23 -1.98 -17.47
CA ALA A 246 -2.33 -0.53 -17.40
C ALA A 246 -1.23 0.06 -16.51
N THR A 247 -1.06 1.37 -16.55
CA THR A 247 -0.25 2.12 -15.58
C THR A 247 -1.18 3.04 -14.82
N TYR A 248 -1.19 2.93 -13.48
CA TYR A 248 -1.82 3.93 -12.62
C TYR A 248 -0.80 4.99 -12.22
N THR A 249 -1.20 6.25 -12.18
CA THR A 249 -0.41 7.39 -11.70
C THR A 249 -1.17 8.10 -10.59
N ALA A 250 -0.55 8.21 -9.42
CA ALA A 250 -1.12 8.87 -8.25
C ALA A 250 -1.31 10.38 -8.50
N PRO A 251 -2.35 11.00 -7.90
CA PRO A 251 -2.58 12.44 -7.99
C PRO A 251 -1.46 13.23 -7.30
N ALA A 252 -1.45 14.55 -7.53
CA ALA A 252 -0.46 15.47 -6.93
C ALA A 252 -0.70 15.77 -5.44
N GLN A 253 -1.83 15.33 -4.87
CA GLN A 253 -2.24 15.51 -3.49
C GLN A 253 -2.89 14.21 -3.01
N VAL A 254 -2.85 13.92 -1.71
CA VAL A 254 -3.53 12.74 -1.14
C VAL A 254 -5.04 12.81 -1.46
N PRO A 255 -5.61 11.79 -2.12
CA PRO A 255 -7.00 11.79 -2.56
C PRO A 255 -7.97 11.65 -1.36
N SER A 256 -9.22 12.04 -1.56
CA SER A 256 -10.33 11.69 -0.66
C SER A 256 -11.51 11.17 -1.48
N PRO A 257 -11.92 9.90 -1.31
CA PRO A 257 -11.43 8.91 -0.34
C PRO A 257 -10.05 8.33 -0.70
N ASN A 258 -9.36 7.81 0.32
CA ASN A 258 -8.10 7.08 0.24
C ASN A 258 -8.21 5.82 1.13
N PRO A 259 -7.93 4.59 0.65
CA PRO A 259 -7.38 4.23 -0.67
C PRO A 259 -8.31 4.50 -1.85
N VAL A 260 -7.73 4.73 -3.02
CA VAL A 260 -8.47 4.72 -4.29
C VAL A 260 -8.64 3.29 -4.78
N THR A 261 -9.72 3.04 -5.52
CA THR A 261 -10.02 1.75 -6.16
C THR A 261 -9.81 1.88 -7.65
N VAL A 262 -8.87 1.12 -8.20
CA VAL A 262 -8.71 0.97 -9.66
C VAL A 262 -9.52 -0.24 -10.11
N THR A 263 -10.41 -0.04 -11.07
CA THR A 263 -11.26 -1.10 -11.62
C THR A 263 -10.84 -1.43 -13.05
N ALA A 264 -10.75 -2.73 -13.36
CA ALA A 264 -10.54 -3.25 -14.71
C ALA A 264 -11.74 -4.12 -15.12
N ASP A 265 -12.52 -3.63 -16.08
CA ASP A 265 -13.62 -4.38 -16.72
C ASP A 265 -13.08 -4.99 -18.00
N LEU A 266 -12.65 -6.26 -17.94
CA LEU A 266 -11.96 -6.95 -19.01
C LEU A 266 -12.89 -7.95 -19.74
N THR A 267 -13.04 -7.74 -21.04
CA THR A 267 -13.89 -8.50 -21.95
C THR A 267 -13.04 -9.45 -22.79
N TRP A 268 -13.47 -10.71 -22.85
CA TRP A 268 -13.05 -11.62 -23.91
C TRP A 268 -13.95 -11.39 -25.12
N GLU A 269 -13.50 -10.56 -26.06
CA GLU A 269 -14.31 -10.09 -27.20
C GLU A 269 -14.90 -11.24 -28.01
N GLU A 270 -14.11 -12.26 -28.33
CA GLU A 270 -14.55 -13.43 -29.12
C GLU A 270 -15.68 -14.23 -28.46
N LYS A 271 -15.77 -14.19 -27.13
CA LYS A 271 -16.74 -14.97 -26.34
C LYS A 271 -17.82 -14.12 -25.67
N GLY A 272 -17.74 -12.78 -25.79
CA GLY A 272 -18.69 -11.86 -25.16
C GLY A 272 -18.70 -11.88 -23.62
N LEU A 273 -17.67 -12.44 -22.98
CA LEU A 273 -17.62 -12.56 -21.52
C LEU A 273 -16.86 -11.40 -20.90
N THR A 274 -17.47 -10.70 -19.94
CA THR A 274 -16.80 -9.62 -19.20
C THR A 274 -16.62 -10.00 -17.74
N LYS A 275 -15.42 -9.75 -17.19
CA LYS A 275 -15.09 -9.92 -15.76
C LYS A 275 -14.57 -8.61 -15.20
N ARG A 276 -14.91 -8.32 -13.95
CA ARG A 276 -14.47 -7.13 -13.23
C ARG A 276 -13.42 -7.50 -12.19
N PHE A 277 -12.35 -6.71 -12.14
CA PHE A 277 -11.28 -6.84 -11.16
C PHE A 277 -11.03 -5.49 -10.47
N THR A 278 -10.59 -5.50 -9.22
CA THR A 278 -10.27 -4.26 -8.49
C THR A 278 -8.88 -4.28 -7.86
N SER A 279 -8.24 -3.14 -7.74
CA SER A 279 -7.00 -2.95 -6.99
C SER A 279 -7.15 -1.76 -6.06
N ARG A 280 -6.66 -1.87 -4.80
CA ARG A 280 -6.73 -0.79 -3.81
C ARG A 280 -5.37 -0.13 -3.67
N ILE A 281 -5.28 1.15 -4.01
CA ILE A 281 -4.03 1.90 -3.96
C ILE A 281 -4.15 2.98 -2.89
N THR A 282 -3.30 2.90 -1.88
CA THR A 282 -3.17 3.95 -0.85
C THR A 282 -2.15 4.97 -1.33
N VAL A 283 -2.53 6.24 -1.37
CA VAL A 283 -1.62 7.32 -1.77
C VAL A 283 -1.22 8.10 -0.52
N GLU A 284 0.09 8.28 -0.32
CA GLU A 284 0.67 8.95 0.84
C GLU A 284 1.45 10.20 0.37
N ASP A 285 1.56 11.23 1.22
CA ASP A 285 2.44 12.36 0.92
C ASP A 285 3.90 11.94 0.99
N ALA A 286 4.74 12.52 0.12
CA ALA A 286 6.17 12.27 0.12
C ALA A 286 6.88 12.91 1.33
N LEU A 287 6.34 14.02 1.85
CA LEU A 287 6.84 14.79 3.00
C LEU A 287 5.66 15.28 3.84
N ALA A 288 5.65 14.97 5.14
CA ALA A 288 4.71 15.57 6.08
C ALA A 288 5.29 16.89 6.62
N GLN A 289 4.51 17.97 6.60
CA GLN A 289 4.91 19.23 7.22
C GLN A 289 4.49 19.25 8.69
N VAL A 290 5.42 19.57 9.58
CA VAL A 290 5.17 19.80 11.01
C VAL A 290 5.66 21.19 11.35
N HIS A 291 4.74 22.06 11.74
CA HIS A 291 5.09 23.37 12.26
C HIS A 291 5.54 23.24 13.71
N VAL A 292 6.66 23.87 14.05
CA VAL A 292 7.17 23.92 15.43
C VAL A 292 7.25 25.35 15.92
N THR A 293 6.71 25.56 17.11
CA THR A 293 6.95 26.76 17.91
C THR A 293 7.81 26.39 19.09
N GLY A 294 9.00 26.96 19.20
CA GLY A 294 9.86 26.79 20.36
C GLY A 294 9.90 28.05 21.21
N SER A 295 9.94 27.86 22.53
CA SER A 295 10.06 28.93 23.50
C SER A 295 11.14 28.57 24.51
N PHE A 296 11.96 29.56 24.88
CA PHE A 296 12.94 29.45 25.94
C PHE A 296 12.55 30.42 27.04
N ASN A 297 12.35 29.91 28.25
CA ASN A 297 12.00 30.73 29.41
C ASN A 297 12.84 30.31 30.60
N ARG A 298 13.72 31.21 31.07
CA ARG A 298 14.59 30.95 32.21
C ARG A 298 14.77 32.18 33.08
N ALA A 299 14.45 32.01 34.37
CA ALA A 299 14.74 33.01 35.39
C ALA A 299 16.17 32.85 35.93
N GLY A 300 16.89 33.96 36.11
CA GLY A 300 18.21 33.99 36.70
C GLY A 300 19.32 33.40 35.84
N TYR A 301 19.25 33.58 34.52
CA TYR A 301 20.33 33.21 33.61
C TYR A 301 21.56 34.10 33.85
N HIS A 302 22.72 33.50 34.11
CA HIS A 302 23.95 34.25 34.35
C HIS A 302 24.51 34.80 33.03
N ILE A 303 24.70 36.12 32.97
CA ILE A 303 25.24 36.79 31.77
C ILE A 303 26.68 37.29 31.98
N ALA A 304 27.07 37.58 33.22
CA ALA A 304 28.43 37.90 33.63
C ALA A 304 28.59 37.59 35.13
N PHE A 305 29.82 37.61 35.64
CA PHE A 305 30.07 37.39 37.07
C PHE A 305 29.22 38.35 37.92
N GLY A 306 28.27 37.81 38.69
CA GLY A 306 27.41 38.60 39.56
C GLY A 306 26.21 39.29 38.91
N ILE A 307 25.96 39.09 37.60
CA ILE A 307 24.81 39.67 36.88
C ILE A 307 23.97 38.56 36.26
N ILE A 308 22.66 38.61 36.51
CA ILE A 308 21.67 37.66 35.99
C ILE A 308 20.54 38.39 35.26
N ALA A 309 19.96 37.72 34.27
CA ALA A 309 18.79 38.19 33.51
C ALA A 309 17.70 37.11 33.50
N ASP A 310 16.43 37.51 33.47
CA ASP A 310 15.35 36.59 33.10
C ASP A 310 15.13 36.69 31.59
N VAL A 311 15.28 35.55 30.91
CA VAL A 311 15.31 35.47 29.44
C VAL A 311 14.05 34.78 28.94
N GLN A 312 13.38 35.39 27.96
CA GLN A 312 12.21 34.86 27.28
C GLN A 312 12.35 35.02 25.76
N ASP A 313 12.65 33.93 25.07
CA ASP A 313 12.79 33.89 23.62
C ASP A 313 11.75 32.97 22.99
N ARG A 314 11.41 33.24 21.74
CA ARG A 314 10.52 32.41 20.93
C ARG A 314 11.01 32.34 19.50
N PHE A 315 10.87 31.16 18.90
CA PHE A 315 11.08 30.95 17.48
C PHE A 315 9.98 30.07 16.88
N GLU A 316 9.88 30.10 15.56
CA GLU A 316 9.04 29.22 14.77
C GLU A 316 9.84 28.63 13.61
N ALA A 317 9.54 27.39 13.23
CA ALA A 317 10.13 26.74 12.06
C ALA A 317 9.17 25.70 11.48
N ASP A 318 9.45 25.24 10.26
CA ASP A 318 8.76 24.13 9.63
C ASP A 318 9.71 22.94 9.47
N LEU A 319 9.29 21.78 9.98
CA LEU A 319 9.95 20.49 9.81
C LEU A 319 9.28 19.73 8.66
N TRP A 320 10.06 19.32 7.68
CA TRP A 320 9.59 18.48 6.57
C TRP A 320 10.07 17.06 6.81
N LEU A 321 9.14 16.13 7.01
CA LEU A 321 9.42 14.75 7.44
C LEU A 321 9.15 13.77 6.31
N SER A 322 10.20 13.10 5.84
CA SER A 322 10.11 12.08 4.80
C SER A 322 9.62 10.75 5.34
N SER A 323 8.86 10.03 4.51
CA SER A 323 8.46 8.64 4.75
C SER A 323 9.55 7.63 4.39
N GLU A 324 10.70 8.07 3.88
CA GLU A 324 11.83 7.17 3.56
C GLU A 324 12.48 6.58 4.82
N PRO A 325 13.02 5.34 4.75
CA PRO A 325 13.73 4.73 5.87
C PRO A 325 14.81 5.65 6.42
N GLY A 326 14.82 5.82 7.75
CA GLY A 326 15.76 6.72 8.44
C GLY A 326 15.42 8.22 8.30
N GLY A 327 14.32 8.57 7.64
CA GLY A 327 13.90 9.95 7.39
C GLY A 327 14.72 10.66 6.31
N SER A 328 15.35 9.92 5.39
CA SER A 328 16.11 10.48 4.25
C SER A 328 15.27 11.52 3.48
N GLY A 329 15.82 12.73 3.29
CA GLY A 329 15.13 13.86 2.67
C GLY A 329 14.36 14.77 3.63
N SER A 330 14.40 14.51 4.94
CA SER A 330 13.82 15.44 5.94
C SER A 330 14.73 16.64 6.20
N TYR A 331 14.15 17.81 6.46
CA TYR A 331 14.89 19.05 6.71
C TYR A 331 14.09 20.09 7.51
N VAL A 332 14.78 21.12 8.00
CA VAL A 332 14.19 22.27 8.70
C VAL A 332 14.20 23.47 7.74
N SER A 333 13.12 24.25 7.73
CA SER A 333 12.97 25.45 6.90
C SER A 333 12.15 26.52 7.61
N ASN A 334 12.05 27.71 7.00
CA ASN A 334 11.25 28.83 7.50
C ASN A 334 11.52 29.19 8.97
N LEU A 335 12.77 29.04 9.42
CA LEU A 335 13.19 29.39 10.77
C LEU A 335 13.10 30.90 10.97
N GLN A 336 12.32 31.33 11.96
CA GLN A 336 12.07 32.73 12.28
C GLN A 336 12.15 32.93 13.79
N ASN A 337 12.89 33.94 14.22
CA ASN A 337 12.90 34.37 15.62
C ASN A 337 11.83 35.44 15.81
N THR A 338 11.07 35.35 16.91
CA THR A 338 10.11 36.39 17.29
C THR A 338 10.81 37.43 18.16
N ALA A 339 10.29 38.66 18.22
CA ALA A 339 10.79 39.66 19.16
C ALA A 339 10.66 39.14 20.59
N SER A 340 11.78 39.10 21.31
CA SER A 340 11.83 38.75 22.72
C SER A 340 11.54 39.98 23.58
N THR A 341 11.35 39.74 24.88
CA THR A 341 11.30 40.82 25.87
C THR A 341 12.19 40.43 27.03
N GLU A 342 13.26 41.19 27.26
CA GLU A 342 13.98 41.11 28.51
C GLU A 342 13.08 41.62 29.63
N ALA A 343 12.95 40.83 30.68
CA ALA A 343 12.33 41.27 31.91
C ALA A 343 13.36 41.13 33.03
N ASN A 344 14.04 42.22 33.35
CA ASN A 344 14.81 42.39 34.60
C ASN A 344 16.22 41.77 34.63
N VAL A 345 17.19 42.56 34.17
CA VAL A 345 18.60 42.37 34.52
C VAL A 345 18.84 42.86 35.95
N ARG A 346 19.55 42.07 36.76
CA ARG A 346 19.81 42.37 38.17
C ARG A 346 21.15 41.80 38.64
N LEU A 347 21.62 42.33 39.77
CA LEU A 347 22.74 41.74 40.51
C LEU A 347 22.32 40.42 41.17
N GLU A 348 23.28 39.51 41.30
CA GLU A 348 23.11 38.35 42.17
C GLU A 348 22.85 38.81 43.62
N PRO A 349 21.90 38.18 44.31
CA PRO A 349 21.62 38.50 45.71
C PRO A 349 22.88 38.41 46.58
N GLY A 350 23.15 39.45 47.38
CA GLY A 350 24.30 39.54 48.27
C GLY A 350 25.47 40.37 47.72
N LEU A 351 25.49 40.69 46.43
CA LEU A 351 26.52 41.54 45.84
C LEU A 351 26.26 43.05 46.00
N GLU A 352 25.08 43.45 46.49
CA GLU A 352 24.68 44.86 46.63
C GLU A 352 25.54 45.63 47.64
N GLN A 353 26.21 44.91 48.56
CA GLN A 353 27.12 45.52 49.53
C GLN A 353 28.49 45.88 48.94
N GLY A 354 28.92 45.14 47.91
CA GLY A 354 30.22 45.33 47.24
C GLY A 354 30.12 46.08 45.92
N VAL A 355 28.95 46.11 45.28
CA VAL A 355 28.73 46.74 43.97
C VAL A 355 27.83 47.97 44.13
N CYS A 356 28.31 49.12 43.62
CA CYS A 356 27.58 50.38 43.59
C CYS A 356 26.48 50.38 42.52
N SER A 357 26.79 49.90 41.32
CA SER A 357 25.87 49.81 40.17
C SER A 357 26.51 48.96 39.06
N PHE A 358 25.73 48.63 38.04
CA PHE A 358 26.22 48.04 36.80
C PHE A 358 25.52 48.68 35.60
N GLN A 359 26.15 48.60 34.43
CA GLN A 359 25.63 49.08 33.14
C GLN A 359 25.97 48.08 32.05
N LEU A 360 24.98 47.76 31.21
CA LEU A 360 25.19 47.02 29.98
C LEU A 360 25.53 48.00 28.85
N GLY A 361 26.48 47.65 27.98
CA GLY A 361 26.85 48.47 26.82
C GLY A 361 25.89 48.36 25.63
N GLY A 362 24.77 47.67 25.80
CA GLY A 362 23.70 47.47 24.83
C GLY A 362 22.59 46.63 25.45
N ASP A 363 21.54 46.34 24.68
CA ASP A 363 20.55 45.34 25.06
C ASP A 363 21.21 43.95 25.08
N TYR A 364 20.77 43.08 25.98
CA TYR A 364 21.26 41.70 26.01
C TYR A 364 20.64 40.93 24.83
N GLU A 365 21.44 40.74 23.77
CA GLU A 365 20.95 40.15 22.53
C GLU A 365 20.67 38.64 22.65
N HIS A 366 19.59 38.26 21.97
CA HIS A 366 18.85 37.01 22.10
C HIS A 366 19.62 35.78 21.61
N LEU A 367 19.12 34.59 21.95
CA LEU A 367 19.47 33.38 21.21
C LEU A 367 18.87 33.47 19.81
N THR A 368 19.68 33.89 18.84
CA THR A 368 19.25 33.98 17.44
C THR A 368 19.48 32.64 16.77
N LEU A 369 18.41 31.93 16.42
CA LEU A 369 18.52 30.70 15.64
C LEU A 369 18.54 31.03 14.15
N GLY A 370 19.52 30.48 13.44
CA GLY A 370 19.76 30.79 12.02
C GLY A 370 19.93 29.55 11.13
N SER A 371 20.10 28.37 11.71
CA SER A 371 20.22 27.11 10.98
C SER A 371 19.43 26.00 11.66
N GLY A 372 18.96 25.06 10.85
CA GLY A 372 18.30 23.86 11.33
C GLY A 372 18.81 22.66 10.55
N GLN A 373 19.10 21.57 11.26
CA GLN A 373 19.61 20.34 10.70
C GLN A 373 18.77 19.16 11.17
N PHE A 374 18.55 18.21 10.26
CA PHE A 374 18.00 16.91 10.56
C PHE A 374 19.13 15.89 10.60
N PHE A 375 19.18 15.08 11.66
CA PHE A 375 20.23 14.09 11.86
C PHE A 375 19.78 12.65 11.57
N GLY A 376 18.47 12.41 11.53
CA GLY A 376 17.91 11.08 11.26
C GLY A 376 16.61 10.83 12.01
N ALA A 377 15.97 9.71 11.71
CA ALA A 377 14.79 9.22 12.41
C ALA A 377 14.83 7.70 12.62
N THR A 378 14.18 7.24 13.68
CA THR A 378 13.78 5.85 13.88
C THR A 378 12.27 5.71 13.62
N LEU A 379 11.68 4.55 13.90
CA LEU A 379 10.22 4.36 13.84
C LEU A 379 9.44 5.30 14.78
N LYS A 380 10.11 5.87 15.78
CA LYS A 380 9.48 6.66 16.84
C LYS A 380 10.11 8.04 16.97
N ASP A 381 11.43 8.09 17.01
CA ASP A 381 12.18 9.27 17.42
C ASP A 381 12.78 10.00 16.21
N TYR A 382 12.60 11.32 16.16
CA TYR A 382 13.20 12.21 15.17
C TYR A 382 14.27 13.09 15.83
N TYR A 383 15.41 13.22 15.17
CA TYR A 383 16.60 13.88 15.72
C TYR A 383 16.86 15.18 14.97
N PHE A 384 16.75 16.31 15.67
CA PHE A 384 16.95 17.64 15.12
C PHE A 384 18.03 18.41 15.86
N GLY A 385 18.62 19.38 15.17
CA GLY A 385 19.48 20.40 15.74
C GLY A 385 19.09 21.76 15.21
N LEU A 386 19.09 22.75 16.10
CA LEU A 386 18.98 24.16 15.75
C LEU A 386 20.28 24.84 16.13
N GLY A 387 20.89 25.52 15.17
CA GLY A 387 22.11 26.30 15.35
C GLY A 387 21.80 27.79 15.33
N GLY A 388 22.61 28.55 16.07
CA GLY A 388 22.42 29.97 16.24
C GLY A 388 23.62 30.66 16.86
N SER A 389 23.45 31.95 17.13
CA SER A 389 24.42 32.76 17.84
C SER A 389 23.77 33.46 19.03
N GLY A 390 24.53 33.59 20.12
CA GLY A 390 24.21 34.46 21.24
C GLY A 390 25.23 35.58 21.35
N VAL A 391 24.77 36.78 21.69
CA VAL A 391 25.63 37.96 21.88
C VAL A 391 25.42 38.51 23.27
N VAL A 392 26.47 38.49 24.08
CA VAL A 392 26.48 39.12 25.39
C VAL A 392 27.14 40.50 25.26
N PRO A 393 26.43 41.60 25.56
CA PRO A 393 27.01 42.94 25.52
C PRO A 393 28.08 43.10 26.60
N PRO A 394 29.01 44.06 26.44
CA PRO A 394 29.98 44.38 27.49
C PRO A 394 29.26 44.83 28.76
N VAL A 395 29.83 44.47 29.91
CA VAL A 395 29.29 44.81 31.23
C VAL A 395 30.28 45.69 31.97
N THR A 396 29.84 46.87 32.38
CA THR A 396 30.60 47.75 33.28
C THR A 396 30.00 47.69 34.66
N TRP A 397 30.77 47.26 35.65
CA TRP A 397 30.35 47.20 37.05
C TRP A 397 31.18 48.15 37.89
N TYR A 398 30.53 48.81 38.85
CA TYR A 398 31.14 49.82 39.71
C TYR A 398 31.30 49.22 41.10
N VAL A 399 32.53 48.93 41.52
CA VAL A 399 32.86 48.27 42.80
C VAL A 399 33.14 49.30 43.87
N ARG A 400 32.63 49.07 45.07
CA ARG A 400 32.90 49.92 46.23
C ARG A 400 34.30 49.64 46.79
N THR A 401 35.11 50.69 46.90
CA THR A 401 36.45 50.69 47.50
C THR A 401 36.56 51.82 48.54
N ASP A 402 37.68 51.87 49.26
CA ASP A 402 37.99 52.97 50.21
C ASP A 402 38.12 54.34 49.51
N GLU A 403 38.32 54.36 48.19
CA GLU A 403 38.46 55.57 47.37
C GLU A 403 37.14 55.96 46.65
N GLY A 404 36.06 55.20 46.86
CA GLY A 404 34.76 55.41 46.20
C GLY A 404 34.35 54.25 45.30
N CYS A 405 33.55 54.53 44.26
CA CYS A 405 33.13 53.50 43.29
C CYS A 405 34.09 53.46 42.10
N VAL A 406 34.79 52.34 41.90
CA VAL A 406 35.74 52.12 40.80
C VAL A 406 35.09 51.24 39.73
N SER A 407 35.13 51.65 38.47
CA SER A 407 34.59 50.87 37.36
C SER A 407 35.57 49.79 36.90
N ASN A 408 35.04 48.59 36.64
CA ASN A 408 35.69 47.56 35.84
C ASN A 408 34.77 47.17 34.68
N THR A 409 35.33 46.98 33.49
CA THR A 409 34.56 46.65 32.28
C THR A 409 35.01 45.31 31.76
N GLU A 410 34.08 44.36 31.72
CA GLU A 410 34.26 43.10 31.04
C GLU A 410 33.81 43.25 29.58
N PRO A 411 34.65 42.87 28.60
CA PRO A 411 34.27 42.93 27.20
C PRO A 411 33.10 41.98 26.92
N GLY A 412 32.21 42.39 26.01
CA GLY A 412 31.17 41.51 25.51
C GLY A 412 31.75 40.36 24.69
N TYR A 413 30.97 39.32 24.47
CA TYR A 413 31.37 38.19 23.64
C TYR A 413 30.20 37.71 22.79
N SER A 414 30.51 37.21 21.60
CA SER A 414 29.56 36.50 20.74
C SER A 414 30.02 35.06 20.58
N GLY A 415 29.09 34.12 20.70
CA GLY A 415 29.36 32.69 20.52
C GLY A 415 28.34 32.04 19.61
N GLU A 416 28.80 31.07 18.81
CA GLU A 416 27.89 30.14 18.14
C GLU A 416 27.54 29.00 19.09
N GLY A 417 26.30 28.55 18.99
CA GLY A 417 25.77 27.46 19.79
C GLY A 417 24.59 26.79 19.10
N GLY A 418 24.09 25.74 19.72
CA GLY A 418 22.91 25.08 19.22
C GLY A 418 22.27 24.19 20.27
N ILE A 419 21.02 23.84 20.02
CA ILE A 419 20.28 22.85 20.77
C ILE A 419 19.97 21.68 19.86
N SER A 420 20.23 20.46 20.34
CA SER A 420 19.77 19.24 19.70
C SER A 420 18.71 18.60 20.58
N PHE A 421 17.63 18.15 19.97
CA PHE A 421 16.54 17.48 20.67
C PHE A 421 16.06 16.28 19.89
N VAL A 422 15.53 15.32 20.65
CA VAL A 422 14.93 14.10 20.13
C VAL A 422 13.46 14.12 20.49
N VAL A 423 12.60 13.95 19.50
CA VAL A 423 11.16 14.10 19.68
C VAL A 423 10.41 12.91 19.08
N ASP A 424 9.48 12.36 19.85
CA ASP A 424 8.55 11.33 19.37
C ASP A 424 7.39 11.98 18.63
N LEU A 425 7.43 11.95 17.30
CA LEU A 425 6.36 12.49 16.44
C LEU A 425 5.36 11.41 16.00
N SER A 426 5.43 10.20 16.55
CA SER A 426 4.44 9.14 16.26
C SER A 426 3.02 9.51 16.70
N ARG A 427 2.85 10.56 17.50
CA ARG A 427 1.55 11.10 17.90
C ARG A 427 0.90 12.02 16.85
N LEU A 428 1.68 12.46 15.87
CA LEU A 428 1.25 13.37 14.82
C LEU A 428 0.87 12.57 13.57
N GLN A 429 -0.29 11.92 13.57
CA GLN A 429 -0.71 10.99 12.52
C GLN A 429 -1.54 11.64 11.42
N LYS A 430 -2.25 12.73 11.72
CA LYS A 430 -3.10 13.46 10.77
C LYS A 430 -2.91 14.98 10.89
N PRO A 431 -3.25 15.74 9.83
CA PRO A 431 -3.32 17.20 9.92
C PRO A 431 -4.17 17.66 11.11
N GLY A 432 -3.66 18.64 11.85
CA GLY A 432 -4.26 19.20 13.07
C GLY A 432 -3.87 18.49 14.38
N ASP A 433 -3.16 17.35 14.32
CA ASP A 433 -2.59 16.75 15.54
C ASP A 433 -1.52 17.67 16.14
N THR A 434 -1.46 17.73 17.48
CA THR A 434 -0.49 18.56 18.21
C THR A 434 0.22 17.77 19.30
N TYR A 435 1.46 18.17 19.60
CA TYR A 435 2.28 17.58 20.65
C TYR A 435 3.20 18.62 21.29
N THR A 436 3.32 18.60 22.61
CA THR A 436 4.25 19.46 23.34
C THR A 436 5.35 18.61 23.97
N PHE A 437 6.60 19.04 23.76
CA PHE A 437 7.79 18.46 24.35
C PHE A 437 8.52 19.55 25.13
N THR A 438 8.84 19.25 26.38
CA THR A 438 9.69 20.11 27.21
C THR A 438 11.02 19.40 27.36
N ASP A 439 12.11 20.08 26.99
CA ASP A 439 13.44 19.55 27.25
C ASP A 439 13.72 19.57 28.76
N SER A 440 14.73 18.82 29.21
CA SER A 440 15.12 18.66 30.62
C SER A 440 14.86 19.92 31.47
N PRO A 441 14.32 19.78 32.70
CA PRO A 441 13.85 20.90 33.52
C PRO A 441 14.90 21.98 33.82
N PHE A 442 16.17 21.76 33.51
CA PHE A 442 17.28 22.68 33.72
C PHE A 442 17.56 23.61 32.53
N LEU A 443 17.03 23.32 31.33
CA LEU A 443 17.36 24.03 30.09
C LEU A 443 16.27 25.02 29.63
N GLY A 444 15.08 25.03 30.24
CA GLY A 444 14.08 26.09 30.02
C GLY A 444 13.39 26.10 28.63
N TRP A 445 13.60 25.06 27.80
CA TRP A 445 12.99 24.97 26.47
C TRP A 445 11.66 24.20 26.47
N GLU A 446 10.66 24.77 25.81
CA GLU A 446 9.40 24.12 25.46
C GLU A 446 9.15 24.23 23.96
N PHE A 447 8.80 23.10 23.34
CA PHE A 447 8.50 22.98 21.92
C PHE A 447 7.08 22.48 21.73
N ARG A 448 6.31 23.15 20.88
CA ARG A 448 4.99 22.73 20.44
C ARG A 448 5.03 22.40 18.96
N PHE A 449 4.61 21.20 18.61
CA PHE A 449 4.55 20.67 17.25
C PHE A 449 3.09 20.55 16.80
N GLU A 450 2.83 20.88 15.54
CA GLU A 450 1.53 20.74 14.89
C GLU A 450 1.72 20.16 13.49
N ARG A 451 1.04 19.04 13.19
CA ARG A 451 1.04 18.48 11.84
C ARG A 451 0.12 19.31 10.95
N ARG A 452 0.68 19.85 9.87
CA ARG A 452 -0.07 20.62 8.88
C ARG A 452 -0.60 19.75 7.77
#